data_AF-A0A8S2LCQ4-F1
#
_entry.id   AF-A0A8S2LCQ4-F1
#
_cell.length_a   1.000
_cell.length_b   1.000
_cell.length_c   1.000
_cell.angle_alpha   90.00
_cell.angle_beta   90.00
_cell.angle_gamma   90.00
#
_symmetry.space_group_name_H-M   'P 1'
#
loop_
_entity.id
_entity.type
_entity.pdbx_description
1 polymer ?
#
loop_
_entity_poly.entity_id
_entity_poly.type
_entity_poly.pdbx_seq_one_letter_code
_entity_poly.pdbx_strand_id
1 'polypeptide(L)'
;MSSTNINSTLNFTSSTVTSPPLPSVFELLAQERLTELVRPCLRQVLKFLHEIRPVSNLLRMLYKYKDEFILIIESIIQWLYLNFYSALIGEHFYGLRRTANNRLRSLIFSVFLPYVKLKLDLLYEQMSMNSNNRNATFYMMLQILPKIQVFIEGVCWLYRLGYAFGRIEYYSPALQLAGVKLTYAKDPSPVIPASTSSSRFFSIVSQVISSGLFLVQFVEWWNNTNGGKQNSTSATVCPPLPSTVRTPSPIGRRQCPLCRQPCNIPTALPGTGFVYCHKCITEYVNRYHQCPTTHQPIGIEMSYPFSDHINASELSIITFLYILIAFIIILPPSELITAGFSIENIFSYFLVEREEISFIRYHIKRISIKCLVHSFLPFGYVLVLLYYCDWSSGVTNVPIDLFTQTSLVFRLILYICLLIPIVTSLIVLRWHLNDCHMHPIVRQLRLFIQTNSQQPEQTWHTVESSINTEFRRYDKFTCGTATSNVRCYVLDSWILKCSLYHVNIAQQSNVRVELVAAHDIHLQETNEEVSLSTQYLNLVVKSYLDGVKPFYIR
;
A
#
# COMPACT_ATOMS: atom_id res chain seq x y z
N MET A 1 -15.98 66.77 10.57
CA MET A 1 -16.61 65.77 11.47
C MET A 1 -16.81 64.49 10.68
N SER A 2 -16.60 63.36 11.37
CA SER A 2 -16.71 61.94 10.97
C SER A 2 -15.69 61.37 9.95
N SER A 3 -14.51 61.06 10.48
CA SER A 3 -13.62 59.99 10.01
C SER A 3 -14.22 58.61 10.34
N THR A 4 -14.57 57.81 9.34
CA THR A 4 -14.96 56.42 9.53
C THR A 4 -13.76 55.50 9.36
N ASN A 5 -13.10 55.19 10.48
CA ASN A 5 -12.17 54.07 10.60
C ASN A 5 -12.95 52.76 10.42
N ILE A 6 -12.68 52.04 9.33
CA ILE A 6 -13.17 50.67 9.15
C ILE A 6 -12.09 49.74 9.72
N ASN A 7 -12.18 49.49 11.03
CA ASN A 7 -11.49 48.36 11.65
C ASN A 7 -12.27 47.10 11.31
N SER A 8 -11.89 46.39 10.24
CA SER A 8 -12.41 45.06 9.93
C SER A 8 -11.62 44.01 10.74
N THR A 9 -12.02 43.79 11.98
CA THR A 9 -11.64 42.60 12.75
C THR A 9 -12.36 41.39 12.18
N LEU A 10 -11.67 40.62 11.33
CA LEU A 10 -12.13 39.31 10.87
C LEU A 10 -12.06 38.32 12.04
N ASN A 11 -13.16 38.16 12.75
CA ASN A 11 -13.31 37.07 13.72
C ASN A 11 -13.46 35.74 12.97
N PHE A 12 -12.34 35.02 12.79
CA PHE A 12 -12.35 33.63 12.35
C PHE A 12 -12.92 32.74 13.47
N THR A 13 -14.24 32.52 13.43
CA THR A 13 -14.87 31.41 14.18
C THR A 13 -15.12 30.28 13.20
N SER A 14 -14.15 29.38 13.05
CA SER A 14 -14.34 28.16 12.28
C SER A 14 -15.06 27.13 13.15
N SER A 15 -16.37 26.96 12.96
CA SER A 15 -17.01 25.68 13.24
C SER A 15 -16.47 24.69 12.20
N THR A 16 -15.57 23.80 12.60
CA THR A 16 -15.09 22.71 11.76
C THR A 16 -16.23 21.74 11.49
N VAL A 17 -17.03 21.98 10.45
CA VAL A 17 -17.94 20.98 9.90
C VAL A 17 -17.10 20.03 9.06
N THR A 18 -16.51 19.03 9.72
CA THR A 18 -15.90 17.91 9.01
C THR A 18 -17.03 17.07 8.43
N SER A 19 -17.08 16.94 7.11
CA SER A 19 -17.80 15.85 6.45
C SER A 19 -17.55 14.55 7.22
N PRO A 20 -18.54 13.65 7.38
CA PRO A 20 -18.32 12.40 8.12
C PRO A 20 -17.06 11.73 7.59
N PRO A 21 -16.12 11.35 8.45
CA PRO A 21 -14.82 10.85 8.01
C PRO A 21 -15.04 9.68 7.06
N LEU A 22 -14.33 9.70 5.93
CA LEU A 22 -14.28 8.57 5.02
C LEU A 22 -13.70 7.37 5.78
N PRO A 23 -14.23 6.16 5.57
CA PRO A 23 -13.71 4.97 6.25
C PRO A 23 -12.28 4.66 5.83
N SER A 24 -11.49 4.13 6.77
CA SER A 24 -10.09 3.82 6.52
C SER A 24 -9.94 2.72 5.47
N VAL A 25 -8.84 2.75 4.71
CA VAL A 25 -8.56 1.73 3.68
C VAL A 25 -8.46 0.33 4.29
N PHE A 26 -7.94 0.25 5.51
CA PHE A 26 -7.79 -1.00 6.24
C PHE A 26 -9.15 -1.59 6.66
N GLU A 27 -10.09 -0.76 7.10
CA GLU A 27 -11.45 -1.21 7.40
C GLU A 27 -12.17 -1.72 6.15
N LEU A 28 -12.05 -1.00 5.03
CA LEU A 28 -12.63 -1.42 3.76
C LEU A 28 -12.03 -2.74 3.25
N LEU A 29 -10.72 -2.92 3.39
CA LEU A 29 -10.05 -4.16 3.03
C LEU A 29 -10.47 -5.31 3.96
N ALA A 30 -10.57 -5.06 5.26
CA ALA A 30 -11.01 -6.07 6.23
C ALA A 30 -12.47 -6.49 5.97
N GLN A 31 -13.33 -5.54 5.62
CA GLN A 31 -14.72 -5.77 5.21
C GLN A 31 -14.85 -6.62 3.93
N GLU A 32 -14.01 -6.37 2.92
CA GLU A 32 -13.96 -7.20 1.71
C GLU A 32 -13.57 -8.65 2.04
N ARG A 33 -12.50 -8.84 2.83
CA ARG A 33 -12.04 -10.17 3.26
C ARG A 33 -13.11 -10.94 4.01
N LEU A 34 -13.84 -10.28 4.91
CA LEU A 34 -14.95 -10.89 5.63
C LEU A 34 -16.06 -11.35 4.67
N THR A 35 -16.36 -10.55 3.65
CA THR A 35 -17.41 -10.86 2.67
C THR A 35 -17.01 -12.01 1.74
N GLU A 36 -15.73 -12.12 1.37
CA GLU A 36 -15.19 -13.21 0.56
C GLU A 36 -15.38 -14.59 1.21
N LEU A 37 -15.41 -14.66 2.55
CA LEU A 37 -15.55 -15.90 3.32
C LEU A 37 -16.97 -16.48 3.30
N VAL A 38 -18.00 -15.68 3.01
CA VAL A 38 -19.39 -16.15 3.05
C VAL A 38 -19.61 -17.36 2.14
N ARG A 39 -19.04 -17.34 0.93
CA ARG A 39 -19.18 -18.43 -0.07
C ARG A 39 -18.50 -19.74 0.35
N PRO A 40 -17.22 -19.77 0.75
CA PRO A 40 -16.59 -21.00 1.23
C PRO A 40 -17.28 -21.55 2.48
N CYS A 41 -17.74 -20.70 3.42
CA CYS A 41 -18.55 -21.13 4.56
C CYS A 41 -19.80 -21.90 4.12
N LEU A 42 -20.62 -21.30 3.23
CA LEU A 42 -21.84 -21.94 2.74
C LEU A 42 -21.55 -23.24 1.97
N ARG A 43 -20.44 -23.29 1.22
CA ARG A 43 -20.00 -24.50 0.52
C ARG A 43 -19.67 -25.63 1.49
N GLN A 44 -18.99 -25.32 2.59
CA GLN A 44 -18.62 -26.31 3.59
C GLN A 44 -19.85 -26.82 4.37
N VAL A 45 -20.80 -25.93 4.68
CA VAL A 45 -22.10 -26.32 5.26
C VAL A 45 -22.86 -27.25 4.32
N LEU A 46 -22.98 -26.91 3.04
CA LEU A 46 -23.64 -27.77 2.04
C LEU A 46 -22.95 -29.12 1.88
N LYS A 47 -21.61 -29.16 1.93
CA LYS A 47 -20.83 -30.40 1.91
C LYS A 47 -21.13 -31.27 3.13
N PHE A 48 -21.10 -30.69 4.32
CA PHE A 48 -21.41 -31.40 5.57
C PHE A 48 -22.85 -31.94 5.58
N LEU A 49 -23.83 -31.14 5.16
CA LEU A 49 -25.22 -31.58 5.04
C LEU A 49 -25.39 -32.75 4.05
N HIS A 50 -24.63 -32.73 2.96
CA HIS A 50 -24.60 -33.83 2.00
C HIS A 50 -24.00 -35.11 2.60
N GLU A 51 -22.91 -34.99 3.37
CA GLU A 51 -22.22 -36.11 4.03
C GLU A 51 -23.07 -36.77 5.12
N ILE A 52 -23.84 -36.01 5.90
CA ILE A 52 -24.69 -36.58 6.98
C ILE A 52 -25.86 -37.39 6.42
N ARG A 53 -26.51 -36.92 5.34
CA ARG A 53 -27.71 -37.59 4.77
C ARG A 53 -27.65 -37.70 3.24
N PRO A 54 -26.86 -38.64 2.69
CA PRO A 54 -26.70 -38.82 1.24
C PRO A 54 -27.94 -39.37 0.51
N VAL A 55 -28.93 -39.88 1.24
CA VAL A 55 -30.10 -40.60 0.70
C VAL A 55 -31.21 -39.67 0.22
N SER A 56 -31.26 -38.42 0.68
CA SER A 56 -32.33 -37.51 0.23
C SER A 56 -32.06 -36.93 -1.16
N ASN A 57 -33.05 -37.03 -2.05
CA ASN A 57 -32.97 -36.48 -3.41
C ASN A 57 -32.76 -34.96 -3.41
N LEU A 58 -33.28 -34.26 -2.39
CA LEU A 58 -33.16 -32.81 -2.23
C LEU A 58 -31.72 -32.37 -1.93
N LEU A 59 -31.01 -33.03 -0.99
CA LEU A 59 -29.60 -32.72 -0.68
C LEU A 59 -28.66 -33.04 -1.85
N ARG A 60 -28.98 -34.06 -2.65
CA ARG A 60 -28.22 -34.37 -3.86
C ARG A 60 -28.37 -33.28 -4.93
N MET A 61 -29.58 -32.78 -5.14
CA MET A 61 -29.84 -31.66 -6.05
C MET A 61 -29.15 -30.38 -5.57
N LEU A 62 -29.24 -30.08 -4.27
CA LEU A 62 -28.56 -28.94 -3.64
C LEU A 62 -27.04 -28.99 -3.84
N TYR A 63 -26.43 -30.16 -3.67
CA TYR A 63 -25.00 -30.33 -3.87
C TYR A 63 -24.59 -30.28 -5.36
N LYS A 64 -25.45 -30.76 -6.27
CA LYS A 64 -25.22 -30.70 -7.73
C LYS A 64 -25.19 -29.26 -8.26
N TYR A 65 -26.11 -28.41 -7.79
CA TYR A 65 -26.21 -26.99 -8.17
C TYR A 65 -25.77 -26.06 -7.03
N LYS A 66 -24.72 -26.45 -6.30
CA LYS A 66 -24.29 -25.76 -5.08
C LYS A 66 -23.95 -24.29 -5.32
N ASP A 67 -23.34 -23.94 -6.46
CA ASP A 67 -22.92 -22.57 -6.74
C ASP A 67 -24.14 -21.66 -6.95
N GLU A 68 -25.18 -22.18 -7.61
CA GLU A 68 -26.43 -21.48 -7.91
C GLU A 68 -27.25 -21.30 -6.63
N PHE A 69 -27.30 -22.32 -5.76
CA PHE A 69 -27.94 -22.22 -4.45
C PHE A 69 -27.23 -21.24 -3.52
N ILE A 70 -25.89 -21.26 -3.47
CA ILE A 70 -25.10 -20.30 -2.70
C ILE A 70 -25.38 -18.88 -3.18
N LEU A 71 -25.43 -18.65 -4.50
CA LEU A 71 -25.75 -17.34 -5.07
C LEU A 71 -27.13 -16.83 -4.62
N ILE A 72 -28.15 -17.70 -4.61
CA ILE A 72 -29.50 -17.34 -4.15
C ILE A 72 -29.49 -16.96 -2.68
N ILE A 73 -28.87 -17.79 -1.82
CA ILE A 73 -28.80 -17.53 -0.37
C ILE A 73 -28.06 -16.22 -0.08
N GLU A 74 -26.91 -16.01 -0.69
CA GLU A 74 -26.11 -14.79 -0.54
C GLU A 74 -26.88 -13.56 -1.03
N SER A 75 -27.57 -13.65 -2.16
CA SER A 75 -28.40 -12.55 -2.68
C SER A 75 -29.51 -12.18 -1.72
N ILE A 76 -30.19 -13.18 -1.11
CA ILE A 76 -31.25 -12.95 -0.11
C ILE A 76 -30.65 -12.27 1.13
N ILE A 77 -29.55 -12.78 1.67
CA ILE A 77 -28.89 -12.22 2.85
C ILE A 77 -28.51 -10.76 2.58
N GLN A 78 -27.80 -10.49 1.48
CA GLN A 78 -27.35 -9.14 1.15
C GLN A 78 -28.52 -8.17 0.90
N TRP A 79 -29.59 -8.64 0.27
CA TRP A 79 -30.81 -7.84 0.09
C TRP A 79 -31.48 -7.48 1.42
N LEU A 80 -31.55 -8.41 2.37
CA LEU A 80 -32.09 -8.14 3.71
C LEU A 80 -31.22 -7.10 4.44
N TYR A 81 -29.90 -7.26 4.44
CA TYR A 81 -28.99 -6.29 5.07
C TYR A 81 -29.08 -4.90 4.44
N LEU A 82 -29.18 -4.81 3.11
CA LEU A 82 -29.39 -3.54 2.41
C LEU A 82 -30.70 -2.86 2.81
N ASN A 83 -31.77 -3.63 3.05
CA ASN A 83 -33.06 -3.08 3.44
C ASN A 83 -33.12 -2.62 4.90
N PHE A 84 -32.54 -3.38 5.83
CA PHE A 84 -32.59 -3.07 7.26
C PHE A 84 -31.50 -2.10 7.70
N TYR A 85 -30.30 -2.17 7.13
CA TYR A 85 -29.13 -1.42 7.59
C TYR A 85 -28.53 -0.47 6.53
N SER A 86 -29.03 -0.50 5.29
CA SER A 86 -28.43 0.25 4.16
C SER A 86 -26.93 -0.07 3.98
N ALA A 87 -26.55 -1.31 4.26
CA ALA A 87 -25.18 -1.81 4.22
C ALA A 87 -25.20 -3.28 3.79
N LEU A 88 -24.10 -3.80 3.24
CA LEU A 88 -23.90 -5.25 3.09
C LEU A 88 -23.46 -5.88 4.41
N ILE A 89 -23.45 -7.20 4.46
CA ILE A 89 -23.06 -7.95 5.66
C ILE A 89 -21.70 -7.51 6.24
N GLY A 90 -20.67 -7.42 5.40
CA GLY A 90 -19.35 -6.97 5.82
C GLY A 90 -19.34 -5.50 6.20
N GLU A 91 -20.07 -4.67 5.46
CA GLU A 91 -20.17 -3.22 5.72
C GLU A 91 -20.82 -2.98 7.09
N HIS A 92 -21.92 -3.66 7.40
CA HIS A 92 -22.58 -3.57 8.69
C HIS A 92 -21.65 -4.03 9.83
N PHE A 93 -20.90 -5.12 9.65
CA PHE A 93 -19.97 -5.63 10.66
C PHE A 93 -18.92 -4.58 11.08
N TYR A 94 -18.43 -3.79 10.12
CA TYR A 94 -17.46 -2.71 10.36
C TYR A 94 -18.11 -1.34 10.63
N GLY A 95 -19.43 -1.29 10.85
CA GLY A 95 -20.14 -0.03 11.14
C GLY A 95 -20.24 0.94 9.95
N LEU A 96 -20.15 0.42 8.73
CA LEU A 96 -20.22 1.17 7.49
C LEU A 96 -21.64 1.16 6.92
N ARG A 97 -21.99 2.24 6.21
CA ARG A 97 -23.28 2.44 5.57
C ARG A 97 -23.12 3.03 4.17
N ARG A 98 -24.03 2.67 3.27
CA ARG A 98 -24.12 3.20 1.89
C ARG A 98 -24.99 4.45 1.86
N THR A 99 -24.51 5.50 1.18
CA THR A 99 -25.23 6.79 1.09
C THR A 99 -26.27 6.85 -0.04
N ALA A 100 -26.11 6.07 -1.11
CA ALA A 100 -26.99 6.12 -2.29
C ALA A 100 -28.04 4.99 -2.31
N ASN A 101 -29.28 5.33 -2.69
CA ASN A 101 -30.44 4.42 -2.59
C ASN A 101 -30.66 3.52 -3.83
N ASN A 102 -29.59 3.05 -4.47
CA ASN A 102 -29.69 2.10 -5.59
C ASN A 102 -29.40 0.67 -5.12
N ARG A 103 -30.35 0.08 -4.38
CA ARG A 103 -30.22 -1.25 -3.76
C ARG A 103 -29.98 -2.36 -4.79
N LEU A 104 -30.64 -2.30 -5.95
CA LEU A 104 -30.48 -3.29 -7.01
C LEU A 104 -29.08 -3.22 -7.66
N ARG A 105 -28.58 -2.02 -7.97
CA ARG A 105 -27.22 -1.86 -8.51
C ARG A 105 -26.16 -2.32 -7.52
N SER A 106 -26.36 -1.99 -6.24
CA SER A 106 -25.53 -2.47 -5.13
C SER A 106 -25.43 -3.99 -5.13
N LEU A 107 -26.56 -4.69 -5.26
CA LEU A 107 -26.59 -6.15 -5.25
C LEU A 107 -25.94 -6.76 -6.50
N ILE A 108 -26.19 -6.19 -7.69
CA ILE A 108 -25.59 -6.67 -8.94
C ILE A 108 -24.06 -6.61 -8.88
N PHE A 109 -23.50 -5.46 -8.50
CA PHE A 109 -22.05 -5.28 -8.48
C PHE A 109 -21.38 -6.02 -7.32
N SER A 110 -22.05 -6.19 -6.17
CA SER A 110 -21.44 -6.85 -5.01
C SER A 110 -21.64 -8.36 -4.95
N VAL A 111 -22.66 -8.93 -5.62
CA VAL A 111 -22.97 -10.38 -5.52
C VAL A 111 -22.91 -11.08 -6.88
N PHE A 112 -23.50 -10.48 -7.92
CA PHE A 112 -23.56 -11.11 -9.24
C PHE A 112 -22.22 -11.01 -9.98
N LEU A 113 -21.57 -9.85 -9.97
CA LEU A 113 -20.27 -9.67 -10.63
C LEU A 113 -19.18 -10.63 -10.09
N PRO A 114 -19.00 -10.82 -8.76
CA PRO A 114 -18.05 -11.81 -8.24
C PRO A 114 -18.41 -13.25 -8.62
N TYR A 115 -19.70 -13.58 -8.72
CA TYR A 115 -20.13 -14.91 -9.17
C TYR A 115 -19.80 -15.16 -10.64
N VAL A 116 -20.01 -14.17 -11.51
CA VAL A 116 -19.62 -14.25 -12.92
C VAL A 116 -18.12 -14.45 -13.05
N LYS A 117 -17.31 -13.69 -12.28
CA LYS A 117 -15.85 -13.88 -12.21
C LYS A 117 -15.49 -15.32 -11.82
N LEU A 118 -16.09 -15.85 -10.75
CA LEU A 118 -15.86 -17.22 -10.30
C LEU A 118 -16.20 -18.26 -11.38
N LYS A 119 -17.32 -18.11 -12.09
CA LYS A 119 -17.68 -19.04 -13.17
C LYS A 119 -16.73 -18.92 -14.37
N LEU A 120 -16.26 -17.71 -14.69
CA LEU A 120 -15.25 -17.51 -15.72
C LEU A 120 -13.92 -18.18 -15.36
N ASP A 121 -13.49 -18.09 -14.09
CA ASP A 121 -12.26 -18.73 -13.60
C ASP A 121 -12.38 -20.27 -13.69
N LEU A 122 -13.51 -20.84 -13.27
CA LEU A 122 -13.77 -22.28 -13.38
C LEU A 122 -13.80 -22.76 -14.85
N LEU A 123 -14.42 -21.97 -15.73
CA LEU A 123 -14.43 -22.26 -17.16
C LEU A 123 -13.01 -22.20 -17.75
N TYR A 124 -12.22 -21.21 -17.34
CA TYR A 124 -10.83 -21.09 -17.76
C TYR A 124 -9.99 -22.30 -17.32
N GLU A 125 -10.13 -22.77 -16.08
CA GLU A 125 -9.44 -23.98 -15.60
C GLU A 125 -9.85 -25.23 -16.39
N GLN A 126 -11.16 -25.43 -16.60
CA GLN A 126 -11.67 -26.56 -17.37
C GLN A 126 -11.15 -26.54 -18.81
N MET A 127 -11.07 -25.36 -19.43
CA MET A 127 -10.53 -25.20 -20.77
C MET A 127 -9.02 -25.41 -20.79
N SER A 128 -8.27 -24.84 -19.85
CA SER A 128 -6.81 -25.03 -19.74
C SER A 128 -6.40 -26.51 -19.67
N MET A 129 -7.18 -27.33 -18.95
CA MET A 129 -6.94 -28.77 -18.83
C MET A 129 -7.36 -29.60 -20.05
N ASN A 130 -8.21 -29.06 -20.92
CA ASN A 130 -8.71 -29.78 -22.10
C ASN A 130 -7.73 -29.70 -23.28
N SER A 131 -6.66 -30.50 -23.20
CA SER A 131 -5.55 -30.59 -24.18
C SER A 131 -5.97 -30.97 -25.61
N ASN A 132 -7.16 -31.55 -25.80
CA ASN A 132 -7.56 -32.16 -27.07
C ASN A 132 -8.13 -31.18 -28.11
N ASN A 133 -8.48 -29.94 -27.73
CA ASN A 133 -9.14 -28.99 -28.62
C ASN A 133 -8.12 -28.03 -29.27
N ARG A 134 -7.77 -28.26 -30.54
CA ARG A 134 -6.70 -27.54 -31.27
C ARG A 134 -7.16 -26.30 -32.04
N ASN A 135 -8.24 -25.65 -31.61
CA ASN A 135 -8.76 -24.48 -32.33
C ASN A 135 -7.92 -23.22 -32.02
N ALA A 136 -7.55 -22.45 -33.04
CA ALA A 136 -6.75 -21.22 -32.87
C ALA A 136 -7.45 -20.17 -31.99
N THR A 137 -8.79 -20.07 -32.08
CA THR A 137 -9.62 -19.20 -31.23
C THR A 137 -9.56 -19.59 -29.76
N PHE A 138 -9.43 -20.89 -29.46
CA PHE A 138 -9.32 -21.42 -28.11
C PHE A 138 -8.00 -21.00 -27.45
N TYR A 139 -6.87 -21.15 -28.16
CA TYR A 139 -5.57 -20.68 -27.68
C TYR A 139 -5.52 -19.15 -27.51
N MET A 140 -6.11 -18.41 -28.44
CA MET A 140 -6.18 -16.95 -28.34
C MET A 140 -7.00 -16.52 -27.10
N MET A 141 -8.14 -17.16 -26.84
CA MET A 141 -8.96 -16.86 -25.67
C MET A 141 -8.23 -17.17 -24.35
N LEU A 142 -7.53 -18.29 -24.28
CA LEU A 142 -6.71 -18.66 -23.11
C LEU A 142 -5.57 -17.67 -22.84
N GLN A 143 -5.03 -17.01 -23.87
CA GLN A 143 -4.01 -15.97 -23.69
C GLN A 143 -4.58 -14.59 -23.32
N ILE A 144 -5.79 -14.28 -23.78
CA ILE A 144 -6.42 -12.97 -23.55
C ILE A 144 -7.05 -12.87 -22.16
N LEU A 145 -7.76 -13.91 -21.72
CA LEU A 145 -8.50 -13.89 -20.46
C LEU A 145 -7.66 -13.54 -19.21
N PRO A 146 -6.46 -14.13 -18.98
CA PRO A 146 -5.62 -13.74 -17.84
C PRO A 146 -5.11 -12.29 -17.96
N LYS A 147 -4.87 -11.79 -19.18
CA LYS A 147 -4.47 -10.39 -19.40
C LYS A 147 -5.60 -9.43 -19.01
N ILE A 148 -6.85 -9.76 -19.34
CA ILE A 148 -8.02 -8.99 -18.94
C ILE A 148 -8.16 -8.98 -17.41
N GLN A 149 -7.97 -10.13 -16.75
CA GLN A 149 -8.04 -10.22 -15.29
C GLN A 149 -6.97 -9.36 -14.60
N VAL A 150 -5.72 -9.43 -15.08
CA VAL A 150 -4.64 -8.57 -14.56
C VAL A 150 -4.96 -7.08 -14.78
N PHE A 151 -5.55 -6.73 -15.93
CA PHE A 151 -5.98 -5.36 -16.20
C PHE A 151 -7.08 -4.90 -15.22
N ILE A 152 -8.12 -5.71 -15.01
CA ILE A 152 -9.21 -5.39 -14.07
C ILE A 152 -8.66 -5.23 -12.64
N GLU A 153 -7.82 -6.15 -12.17
CA GLU A 153 -7.19 -6.05 -10.85
C GLU A 153 -6.26 -4.84 -10.74
N GLY A 154 -5.54 -4.50 -11.80
CA GLY A 154 -4.72 -3.28 -11.87
C GLY A 154 -5.56 -2.02 -11.72
N VAL A 155 -6.71 -1.95 -12.37
CA VAL A 155 -7.67 -0.84 -12.20
C VAL A 155 -8.17 -0.80 -10.76
N CYS A 156 -8.58 -1.92 -10.16
CA CYS A 156 -9.00 -1.97 -8.76
C CYS A 156 -7.91 -1.45 -7.80
N TRP A 157 -6.65 -1.80 -8.01
CA TRP A 157 -5.52 -1.31 -7.22
C TRP A 157 -5.30 0.19 -7.35
N LEU A 158 -5.46 0.76 -8.56
CA LEU A 158 -5.35 2.21 -8.77
C LEU A 158 -6.45 2.98 -8.01
N TYR A 159 -7.67 2.45 -7.94
CA TYR A 159 -8.75 3.02 -7.13
C TYR A 159 -8.40 2.99 -5.64
N ARG A 160 -7.93 1.84 -5.13
CA ARG A 160 -7.50 1.69 -3.73
C ARG A 160 -6.38 2.67 -3.36
N LEU A 161 -5.39 2.83 -4.23
CA LEU A 161 -4.30 3.79 -4.03
C LEU A 161 -4.82 5.24 -4.06
N GLY A 162 -5.62 5.59 -5.06
CA GLY A 162 -6.20 6.95 -5.14
C GLY A 162 -7.09 7.29 -3.95
N TYR A 163 -7.82 6.30 -3.42
CA TYR A 163 -8.59 6.42 -2.19
C TYR A 163 -7.67 6.61 -0.97
N ALA A 164 -6.59 5.82 -0.84
CA ALA A 164 -5.61 5.96 0.24
C ALA A 164 -4.91 7.33 0.28
N PHE A 165 -4.69 7.96 -0.88
CA PHE A 165 -4.14 9.31 -0.98
C PHE A 165 -5.18 10.43 -0.84
N GLY A 166 -6.46 10.09 -0.60
CA GLY A 166 -7.56 11.06 -0.51
C GLY A 166 -7.85 11.80 -1.82
N ARG A 167 -7.44 11.23 -2.96
CA ARG A 167 -7.67 11.79 -4.32
C ARG A 167 -8.99 11.32 -4.92
N ILE A 168 -9.45 10.13 -4.53
CA ILE A 168 -10.65 9.47 -5.05
C ILE A 168 -11.56 9.16 -3.87
N GLU A 169 -12.86 9.47 -3.97
CA GLU A 169 -13.85 9.19 -2.92
C GLU A 169 -14.39 7.74 -2.94
N TYR A 170 -14.20 7.04 -4.06
CA TYR A 170 -14.62 5.66 -4.25
C TYR A 170 -13.46 4.69 -4.09
N TYR A 171 -13.65 3.68 -3.24
CA TYR A 171 -12.63 2.66 -2.96
C TYR A 171 -12.44 1.63 -4.08
N SER A 172 -13.50 1.29 -4.83
CA SER A 172 -13.45 0.33 -5.93
C SER A 172 -14.25 0.81 -7.15
N PRO A 173 -13.87 0.39 -8.37
CA PRO A 173 -14.62 0.74 -9.58
C PRO A 173 -16.05 0.19 -9.55
N ALA A 174 -16.28 -0.94 -8.89
CA ALA A 174 -17.61 -1.51 -8.70
C ALA A 174 -18.52 -0.60 -7.86
N LEU A 175 -18.00 0.03 -6.80
CA LEU A 175 -18.75 0.99 -5.99
C LEU A 175 -19.06 2.27 -6.77
N GLN A 176 -18.11 2.75 -7.58
CA GLN A 176 -18.34 3.90 -8.44
C GLN A 176 -19.42 3.63 -9.50
N LEU A 177 -19.38 2.47 -10.17
CA LEU A 177 -20.40 2.06 -11.13
C LEU A 177 -21.77 1.83 -10.46
N ALA A 178 -21.79 1.36 -9.21
CA ALA A 178 -23.01 1.30 -8.41
C ALA A 178 -23.53 2.69 -8.02
N GLY A 179 -22.68 3.72 -8.08
CA GLY A 179 -22.97 5.08 -7.65
C GLY A 179 -23.09 5.19 -6.13
N VAL A 180 -22.34 4.37 -5.39
CA VAL A 180 -22.47 4.23 -3.93
C VAL A 180 -21.18 4.66 -3.24
N LYS A 181 -21.31 5.51 -2.23
CA LYS A 181 -20.24 5.89 -1.30
C LYS A 181 -20.46 5.24 0.06
N LEU A 182 -19.36 4.86 0.71
CA LEU A 182 -19.36 4.30 2.06
C LEU A 182 -19.02 5.39 3.08
N THR A 183 -19.79 5.43 4.17
CA THR A 183 -19.63 6.37 5.29
C THR A 183 -19.90 5.64 6.60
N TYR A 184 -19.36 6.12 7.72
CA TYR A 184 -19.70 5.57 9.04
C TYR A 184 -21.19 5.73 9.35
N ALA A 185 -21.78 4.70 9.95
CA ALA A 185 -23.13 4.78 10.48
C ALA A 185 -23.16 5.68 11.73
N LYS A 186 -23.96 6.75 11.70
CA LYS A 186 -24.12 7.68 12.83
C LYS A 186 -24.84 7.01 14.02
N ASP A 187 -25.69 6.01 13.74
CA ASP A 187 -26.37 5.16 14.71
C ASP A 187 -26.37 3.69 14.25
N PRO A 188 -26.12 2.70 15.13
CA PRO A 188 -26.16 1.27 14.79
C PRO A 188 -27.59 0.70 14.70
N SER A 189 -28.61 1.53 14.85
CA SER A 189 -30.01 1.11 14.83
C SER A 189 -30.50 0.80 13.40
N PRO A 190 -31.37 -0.21 13.24
CA PRO A 190 -31.94 -0.51 11.93
C PRO A 190 -32.72 0.70 11.40
N VAL A 191 -32.64 0.91 10.08
CA VAL A 191 -33.35 1.98 9.35
C VAL A 191 -34.87 1.82 9.46
N ILE A 192 -35.34 0.59 9.72
CA ILE A 192 -36.74 0.27 9.98
C ILE A 192 -36.96 0.25 11.50
N PRO A 193 -37.98 0.95 12.03
CA PRO A 193 -38.20 1.08 13.47
C PRO A 193 -38.35 -0.26 14.21
N ALA A 194 -37.76 -0.33 15.41
CA ALA A 194 -37.63 -1.53 16.25
C ALA A 194 -38.96 -2.08 16.83
N SER A 195 -40.12 -1.56 16.39
CA SER A 195 -41.45 -1.95 16.85
C SER A 195 -41.99 -3.23 16.21
N THR A 196 -41.32 -3.76 15.18
CA THR A 196 -41.75 -4.99 14.48
C THR A 196 -40.99 -6.22 14.99
N SER A 197 -41.68 -7.30 15.35
CA SER A 197 -41.07 -8.58 15.81
C SER A 197 -39.97 -9.09 14.85
N SER A 198 -40.11 -8.82 13.55
CA SER A 198 -39.14 -9.18 12.51
C SER A 198 -37.79 -8.47 12.62
N SER A 199 -37.73 -7.23 13.12
CA SER A 199 -36.46 -6.49 13.25
C SER A 199 -35.61 -7.01 14.40
N ARG A 200 -36.25 -7.41 15.52
CA ARG A 200 -35.56 -8.09 16.64
C ARG A 200 -35.02 -9.45 16.21
N PHE A 201 -35.83 -10.23 15.50
CA PHE A 201 -35.40 -11.52 14.96
C PHE A 201 -34.20 -11.35 14.00
N PHE A 202 -34.28 -10.39 13.08
CA PHE A 202 -33.19 -10.12 12.14
C PHE A 202 -31.91 -9.64 12.84
N SER A 203 -32.02 -8.85 13.91
CA SER A 203 -30.86 -8.43 14.70
C SER A 203 -30.16 -9.62 15.39
N ILE A 204 -30.93 -10.57 15.94
CA ILE A 204 -30.37 -11.79 16.56
C ILE A 204 -29.69 -12.65 15.49
N VAL A 205 -30.35 -12.84 14.35
CA VAL A 205 -29.79 -13.57 13.21
C VAL A 205 -28.50 -12.91 12.72
N SER A 206 -28.48 -11.58 12.60
CA SER A 206 -27.30 -10.82 12.17
C SER A 206 -26.12 -11.02 13.13
N GLN A 207 -26.37 -11.01 14.44
CA GLN A 207 -25.35 -11.27 15.46
C GLN A 207 -24.80 -12.71 15.35
N VAL A 208 -25.67 -13.71 15.18
CA VAL A 208 -25.28 -15.11 15.03
C VAL A 208 -24.47 -15.33 13.76
N ILE A 209 -24.87 -14.73 12.63
CA ILE A 209 -24.13 -14.82 11.38
C ILE A 209 -22.75 -14.17 11.54
N SER A 210 -22.68 -13.00 12.16
CA SER A 210 -21.43 -12.26 12.40
C SER A 210 -20.46 -13.06 13.27
N SER A 211 -20.94 -13.65 14.38
CA SER A 211 -20.14 -14.53 15.24
C SER A 211 -19.77 -15.85 14.54
N GLY A 212 -20.66 -16.38 13.71
CA GLY A 212 -20.44 -17.61 12.94
C GLY A 212 -19.35 -17.47 11.89
N LEU A 213 -19.28 -16.34 11.18
CA LEU A 213 -18.23 -16.06 10.21
C LEU A 213 -16.83 -16.05 10.86
N PHE A 214 -16.71 -15.50 12.07
CA PHE A 214 -15.45 -15.53 12.82
C PHE A 214 -15.07 -16.94 13.29
N LEU A 215 -16.06 -17.74 13.71
CA LEU A 215 -15.83 -19.14 14.09
C LEU A 215 -15.35 -19.96 12.88
N VAL A 216 -15.86 -19.70 11.67
CA VAL A 216 -15.37 -20.39 10.48
C VAL A 216 -13.95 -19.93 10.11
N GLN A 217 -13.60 -18.65 10.24
CA GLN A 217 -12.20 -18.22 10.09
C GLN A 217 -11.28 -18.97 11.07
N PHE A 218 -11.71 -19.12 12.32
CA PHE A 218 -10.97 -19.90 13.32
C PHE A 218 -10.85 -21.37 12.92
N VAL A 219 -11.92 -22.00 12.43
CA VAL A 219 -11.92 -23.41 11.98
C VAL A 219 -11.09 -23.60 10.71
N GLU A 220 -11.15 -22.68 9.75
CA GLU A 220 -10.34 -22.72 8.53
C GLU A 220 -8.86 -22.52 8.85
N TRP A 221 -8.53 -21.55 9.70
CA TRP A 221 -7.19 -21.39 10.25
C TRP A 221 -6.71 -22.64 10.99
N TRP A 222 -7.55 -23.24 11.84
CA TRP A 222 -7.25 -24.47 12.58
C TRP A 222 -7.04 -25.68 11.66
N ASN A 223 -7.87 -25.80 10.62
CA ASN A 223 -7.76 -26.87 9.63
C ASN A 223 -6.55 -26.67 8.72
N ASN A 224 -6.21 -25.44 8.35
CA ASN A 224 -5.03 -25.13 7.55
C ASN A 224 -3.72 -25.26 8.36
N THR A 225 -3.74 -24.95 9.66
CA THR A 225 -2.60 -25.20 10.56
C THR A 225 -2.38 -26.69 10.85
N ASN A 226 -3.46 -27.47 10.96
CA ASN A 226 -3.36 -28.92 11.13
C ASN A 226 -3.10 -29.67 9.81
N GLY A 227 -3.64 -29.17 8.69
CA GLY A 227 -3.37 -29.67 7.34
C GLY A 227 -1.96 -29.32 6.84
N GLY A 228 -1.41 -28.19 7.26
CA GLY A 228 -0.02 -27.80 7.01
C GLY A 228 1.01 -28.71 7.69
N LYS A 229 0.61 -29.47 8.73
CA LYS A 229 1.46 -30.50 9.34
C LYS A 229 1.53 -31.81 8.55
N GLN A 230 0.75 -31.99 7.48
CA GLN A 230 0.95 -33.12 6.56
C GLN A 230 1.70 -32.77 5.28
N ASN A 231 1.83 -31.49 4.92
CA ASN A 231 2.54 -31.07 3.69
C ASN A 231 3.77 -30.17 3.92
N SER A 232 4.16 -29.85 5.16
CA SER A 232 5.34 -28.99 5.42
C SER A 232 6.35 -29.53 6.44
N THR A 233 6.22 -30.79 6.86
CA THR A 233 7.35 -31.59 7.40
C THR A 233 7.73 -32.67 6.39
N SER A 234 8.17 -32.21 5.23
CA SER A 234 9.21 -32.88 4.46
C SER A 234 10.23 -31.82 4.05
N ALA A 235 10.79 -31.12 5.04
CA ALA A 235 12.24 -31.03 5.03
C ALA A 235 12.70 -32.48 5.12
N THR A 236 12.85 -33.13 3.96
CA THR A 236 13.50 -34.42 3.88
C THR A 236 14.89 -34.16 4.44
N VAL A 237 15.08 -34.47 5.73
CA VAL A 237 16.40 -34.80 6.24
C VAL A 237 16.94 -35.75 5.20
N CYS A 238 17.97 -35.31 4.46
CA CYS A 238 18.57 -36.15 3.45
C CYS A 238 18.86 -37.48 4.15
N PRO A 239 18.26 -38.60 3.72
CA PRO A 239 18.59 -39.87 4.33
C PRO A 239 20.12 -40.00 4.23
N PRO A 240 20.81 -40.37 5.32
CA PRO A 240 22.25 -40.57 5.27
C PRO A 240 22.53 -41.51 4.10
N LEU A 241 23.49 -41.10 3.26
CA LEU A 241 23.85 -41.80 2.03
C LEU A 241 23.91 -43.31 2.32
N PRO A 242 23.10 -44.15 1.66
CA PRO A 242 23.20 -45.59 1.89
C PRO A 242 24.64 -46.02 1.60
N SER A 243 25.25 -46.70 2.56
CA SER A 243 26.67 -47.13 2.57
C SER A 243 27.06 -48.09 1.44
N THR A 244 26.15 -48.32 0.49
CA THR A 244 26.28 -49.19 -0.69
C THR A 244 26.36 -48.41 -2.01
N VAL A 245 26.60 -47.10 -1.99
CA VAL A 245 27.05 -46.41 -3.21
C VAL A 245 28.46 -46.93 -3.55
N ARG A 246 28.52 -47.89 -4.47
CA ARG A 246 29.74 -48.16 -5.23
C ARG A 246 30.15 -46.83 -5.85
N THR A 247 31.22 -46.25 -5.35
CA THR A 247 31.85 -45.06 -5.90
C THR A 247 32.02 -45.28 -7.41
N PRO A 248 31.28 -44.57 -8.28
CA PRO A 248 31.65 -44.53 -9.68
C PRO A 248 33.02 -43.86 -9.72
N SER A 249 33.94 -44.44 -10.50
CA SER A 249 35.21 -43.82 -10.91
C SER A 249 35.02 -42.31 -11.19
N PRO A 250 36.04 -41.46 -10.95
CA PRO A 250 35.90 -40.01 -11.00
C PRO A 250 35.62 -39.54 -12.44
N ILE A 251 34.37 -39.60 -12.86
CA ILE A 251 33.87 -38.91 -14.04
C ILE A 251 34.02 -37.43 -13.69
N GLY A 252 34.87 -36.73 -14.45
CA GLY A 252 35.30 -35.37 -14.14
C GLY A 252 34.13 -34.47 -13.78
N ARG A 253 34.35 -33.58 -12.79
CA ARG A 253 33.40 -32.72 -12.05
C ARG A 253 32.42 -31.85 -12.89
N ARG A 254 32.33 -31.99 -14.22
CA ARG A 254 31.49 -31.19 -15.11
C ARG A 254 30.82 -31.96 -16.27
N GLN A 255 30.85 -33.29 -16.27
CA GLN A 255 30.23 -34.10 -17.33
C GLN A 255 28.95 -34.79 -16.86
N CYS A 256 27.95 -34.83 -17.74
CA CYS A 256 26.67 -35.48 -17.46
C CYS A 256 26.82 -37.01 -17.42
N PRO A 257 26.36 -37.70 -16.36
CA PRO A 257 26.50 -39.16 -16.26
C PRO A 257 25.74 -39.95 -17.36
N LEU A 258 24.71 -39.36 -17.97
CA LEU A 258 23.90 -39.99 -19.01
C LEU A 258 24.53 -39.88 -20.41
N CYS A 259 24.90 -38.67 -20.83
CA CYS A 259 25.44 -38.43 -22.17
C CYS A 259 26.97 -38.34 -22.23
N ARG A 260 27.65 -38.30 -21.06
CA ARG A 260 29.11 -38.15 -20.90
C ARG A 260 29.72 -36.91 -21.57
N GLN A 261 28.88 -35.96 -21.97
CA GLN A 261 29.25 -34.65 -22.48
C GLN A 261 29.23 -33.61 -21.34
N PRO A 262 29.89 -32.44 -21.50
CA PRO A 262 29.69 -31.32 -20.58
C PRO A 262 28.20 -30.99 -20.45
N CYS A 263 27.72 -30.73 -19.22
CA CYS A 263 26.30 -30.55 -18.95
C CYS A 263 25.72 -29.35 -19.72
N ASN A 264 24.80 -29.61 -20.67
CA ASN A 264 23.99 -28.58 -21.32
C ASN A 264 22.74 -28.33 -20.47
N ILE A 265 22.65 -27.14 -19.86
CA ILE A 265 21.67 -26.76 -18.82
C ILE A 265 21.74 -27.74 -17.64
N PRO A 266 22.67 -27.52 -16.68
CA PRO A 266 22.85 -28.41 -15.55
C PRO A 266 21.54 -28.49 -14.73
N THR A 267 21.09 -29.70 -14.44
CA THR A 267 19.87 -29.96 -13.67
C THR A 267 20.24 -30.93 -12.55
N ALA A 268 20.15 -30.45 -11.32
CA ALA A 268 20.40 -31.26 -10.14
C ALA A 268 19.13 -32.03 -9.79
N LEU A 269 19.31 -33.32 -9.49
CA LEU A 269 18.20 -34.15 -9.08
C LEU A 269 18.07 -34.12 -7.53
N PRO A 270 16.95 -33.63 -6.98
CA PRO A 270 16.78 -33.48 -5.53
C PRO A 270 16.93 -34.81 -4.80
N GLY A 271 17.63 -34.81 -3.66
CA GLY A 271 17.83 -36.00 -2.83
C GLY A 271 18.97 -36.94 -3.25
N THR A 272 19.58 -36.75 -4.42
CA THR A 272 20.65 -37.64 -4.93
C THR A 272 22.00 -36.96 -5.13
N GLY A 273 22.04 -35.64 -5.25
CA GLY A 273 23.27 -34.85 -5.39
C GLY A 273 23.97 -34.94 -6.75
N PHE A 274 23.37 -35.63 -7.74
CA PHE A 274 23.92 -35.73 -9.10
C PHE A 274 23.36 -34.65 -10.03
N VAL A 275 24.21 -34.13 -10.91
CA VAL A 275 23.87 -33.12 -11.92
C VAL A 275 23.89 -33.75 -13.31
N TYR A 276 22.84 -33.52 -14.09
CA TYR A 276 22.67 -34.04 -15.45
C TYR A 276 22.37 -32.88 -16.43
N CYS A 277 22.32 -33.16 -17.74
CA CYS A 277 21.71 -32.22 -18.68
C CYS A 277 20.19 -32.24 -18.52
N HIS A 278 19.54 -31.07 -18.58
CA HIS A 278 18.08 -30.94 -18.45
C HIS A 278 17.32 -31.89 -19.37
N LYS A 279 17.65 -31.93 -20.67
CA LYS A 279 17.00 -32.82 -21.64
C LYS A 279 17.18 -34.30 -21.29
N CYS A 280 18.40 -34.70 -20.92
CA CYS A 280 18.70 -36.10 -20.62
C CYS A 280 17.96 -36.59 -19.38
N ILE A 281 17.89 -35.77 -18.31
CA ILE A 281 17.25 -36.20 -17.07
C ILE A 281 15.73 -36.13 -17.14
N THR A 282 15.16 -35.11 -17.80
CA THR A 282 13.71 -35.00 -17.99
C THR A 282 13.17 -36.16 -18.83
N GLU A 283 13.85 -36.55 -19.91
CA GLU A 283 13.45 -37.72 -20.70
C GLU A 283 13.55 -39.02 -19.90
N TYR A 284 14.60 -39.19 -19.09
CA TYR A 284 14.79 -40.39 -18.27
C TYR A 284 13.76 -40.51 -17.13
N VAL A 285 13.54 -39.42 -16.37
CA VAL A 285 12.60 -39.40 -15.25
C VAL A 285 11.15 -39.55 -15.73
N ASN A 286 10.79 -38.96 -16.88
CA ASN A 286 9.47 -39.15 -17.47
C ASN A 286 9.22 -40.59 -17.93
N ARG A 287 10.27 -41.34 -18.31
CA ARG A 287 10.13 -42.72 -18.79
C ARG A 287 10.22 -43.76 -17.67
N TYR A 288 11.05 -43.53 -16.65
CA TYR A 288 11.38 -44.54 -15.64
C TYR A 288 10.99 -44.15 -14.20
N HIS A 289 10.58 -42.89 -13.95
CA HIS A 289 10.20 -42.37 -12.63
C HIS A 289 11.21 -42.65 -11.50
N GLN A 290 12.49 -42.79 -11.85
CA GLN A 290 13.57 -43.16 -10.94
C GLN A 290 14.87 -42.44 -11.30
N CYS A 291 15.79 -42.32 -10.33
CA CYS A 291 17.11 -41.73 -10.54
C CYS A 291 17.99 -42.70 -11.35
N PRO A 292 18.66 -42.24 -12.43
CA PRO A 292 19.55 -43.10 -13.22
C PRO A 292 20.80 -43.56 -12.46
N THR A 293 21.21 -42.85 -11.41
CA THR A 293 22.43 -43.20 -10.65
C THR A 293 22.15 -43.87 -9.31
N THR A 294 21.08 -43.47 -8.61
CA THR A 294 20.73 -44.03 -7.28
C THR A 294 19.54 -44.98 -7.31
N HIS A 295 18.82 -45.10 -8.44
CA HIS A 295 17.60 -45.91 -8.62
C HIS A 295 16.46 -45.59 -7.64
N GLN A 296 16.53 -44.46 -6.93
CA GLN A 296 15.46 -44.03 -6.04
C GLN A 296 14.27 -43.47 -6.85
N PRO A 297 13.03 -43.74 -6.43
CA PRO A 297 11.83 -43.20 -7.10
C PRO A 297 11.76 -41.68 -6.95
N ILE A 298 11.41 -40.98 -8.03
CA ILE A 298 11.32 -39.52 -8.08
C ILE A 298 9.92 -39.12 -8.52
N GLY A 299 9.28 -38.25 -7.75
CA GLY A 299 8.04 -37.60 -8.17
C GLY A 299 8.27 -36.67 -9.35
N ILE A 300 7.39 -36.74 -10.36
CA ILE A 300 7.52 -36.05 -11.66
C ILE A 300 7.61 -34.51 -11.54
N GLU A 301 7.29 -33.94 -10.38
CA GLU A 301 7.18 -32.49 -10.17
C GLU A 301 8.45 -31.76 -9.72
N MET A 302 9.60 -32.42 -9.54
CA MET A 302 10.73 -31.82 -8.80
C MET A 302 12.05 -31.64 -9.58
N SER A 303 12.04 -31.57 -10.91
CA SER A 303 13.24 -31.16 -11.67
C SER A 303 13.23 -29.65 -11.91
N TYR A 304 13.85 -28.88 -11.03
CA TYR A 304 14.12 -27.46 -11.29
C TYR A 304 15.40 -27.36 -12.14
N PRO A 305 15.38 -26.69 -13.31
CA PRO A 305 16.63 -26.32 -13.96
C PRO A 305 17.44 -25.48 -12.99
N PHE A 306 18.69 -25.86 -12.74
CA PHE A 306 19.62 -24.99 -12.03
C PHE A 306 19.94 -23.85 -13.00
N SER A 307 19.16 -22.77 -12.89
CA SER A 307 19.27 -21.59 -13.73
C SER A 307 20.27 -20.64 -13.08
N ASP A 308 21.48 -20.56 -13.65
CA ASP A 308 22.46 -19.51 -13.34
C ASP A 308 21.98 -18.10 -13.77
N HIS A 309 20.80 -18.00 -14.41
CA HIS A 309 20.21 -16.73 -14.82
C HIS A 309 19.22 -16.23 -13.78
N ILE A 310 19.52 -15.04 -13.24
CA ILE A 310 18.56 -14.21 -12.48
C ILE A 310 17.28 -14.09 -13.30
N ASN A 311 16.16 -14.62 -12.78
CA ASN A 311 14.87 -14.53 -13.44
C ASN A 311 14.45 -13.06 -13.51
N ALA A 312 14.42 -12.48 -14.73
CA ALA A 312 14.08 -11.07 -14.94
C ALA A 312 12.72 -10.67 -14.31
N SER A 313 11.78 -11.61 -14.21
CA SER A 313 10.49 -11.45 -13.53
C SER A 313 10.65 -11.23 -12.01
N GLU A 314 11.52 -11.97 -11.34
CA GLU A 314 11.73 -11.84 -9.89
C GLU A 314 12.39 -10.50 -9.55
N LEU A 315 13.41 -10.12 -10.33
CA LEU A 315 14.05 -8.82 -10.20
C LEU A 315 13.01 -7.70 -10.37
N SER A 316 12.14 -7.80 -11.37
CA SER A 316 11.09 -6.79 -11.61
C SER A 316 10.14 -6.63 -10.42
N ILE A 317 9.75 -7.73 -9.76
CA ILE A 317 8.87 -7.71 -8.58
C ILE A 317 9.59 -7.02 -7.41
N ILE A 318 10.85 -7.35 -7.16
CA ILE A 318 11.66 -6.73 -6.10
C ILE A 318 11.83 -5.23 -6.36
N THR A 319 12.11 -4.84 -7.61
CA THR A 319 12.24 -3.42 -7.97
C THR A 319 10.94 -2.66 -7.73
N PHE A 320 9.79 -3.24 -8.13
CA PHE A 320 8.49 -2.62 -7.96
C PHE A 320 8.14 -2.45 -6.49
N LEU A 321 8.35 -3.50 -5.67
CA LEU A 321 8.11 -3.46 -4.24
C LEU A 321 8.98 -2.41 -3.56
N TYR A 322 10.26 -2.31 -3.95
CA TYR A 322 11.16 -1.30 -3.42
C TYR A 322 10.71 0.12 -3.75
N ILE A 323 10.30 0.37 -5.00
CA ILE A 323 9.76 1.68 -5.42
C ILE A 323 8.52 2.05 -4.62
N LEU A 324 7.63 1.09 -4.36
CA LEU A 324 6.44 1.31 -3.55
C LEU A 324 6.80 1.69 -2.10
N ILE A 325 7.75 0.98 -1.48
CA ILE A 325 8.24 1.30 -0.12
C ILE A 325 8.93 2.67 -0.10
N ALA A 326 9.78 2.98 -1.09
CA ALA A 326 10.44 4.27 -1.21
C ALA A 326 9.43 5.41 -1.35
N PHE A 327 8.36 5.21 -2.13
CA PHE A 327 7.28 6.19 -2.28
C PHE A 327 6.54 6.42 -0.95
N ILE A 328 6.26 5.37 -0.18
CA ILE A 328 5.63 5.47 1.15
C ILE A 328 6.53 6.24 2.12
N ILE A 329 7.86 6.06 2.08
CA ILE A 329 8.79 6.78 2.95
C ILE A 329 8.84 8.28 2.59
N ILE A 330 8.83 8.63 1.30
CA ILE A 330 8.90 10.03 0.84
C ILE A 330 7.56 10.76 1.05
N LEU A 331 6.44 10.08 0.77
CA LEU A 331 5.08 10.61 0.82
C LEU A 331 4.18 9.63 1.59
N PRO A 332 4.29 9.57 2.92
CA PRO A 332 3.47 8.67 3.71
C PRO A 332 1.98 9.04 3.57
N PRO A 333 1.08 8.08 3.32
CA PRO A 333 -0.36 8.31 3.37
C PRO A 333 -0.79 8.76 4.76
N SER A 334 -1.93 9.47 4.83
CA SER A 334 -2.48 10.02 6.08
C SER A 334 -2.64 8.98 7.18
N GLU A 335 -3.05 7.76 6.81
CA GLU A 335 -3.25 6.64 7.74
C GLU A 335 -1.95 6.20 8.43
N LEU A 336 -0.83 6.25 7.71
CA LEU A 336 0.47 5.93 8.29
C LEU A 336 0.97 7.06 9.19
N ILE A 337 0.70 8.32 8.82
CA ILE A 337 1.00 9.48 9.66
C ILE A 337 0.22 9.40 10.99
N THR A 338 -1.08 9.05 10.94
CA THR A 338 -1.92 8.89 12.14
C THR A 338 -1.50 7.70 12.99
N ALA A 339 -0.98 6.62 12.38
CA ALA A 339 -0.36 5.51 13.10
C ALA A 339 1.01 5.87 13.71
N GLY A 340 1.50 7.11 13.50
CA GLY A 340 2.78 7.59 14.00
C GLY A 340 3.97 7.26 13.12
N PHE A 341 3.76 6.68 11.93
CA PHE A 341 4.80 6.42 10.95
C PHE A 341 5.13 7.72 10.17
N SER A 342 6.04 8.49 10.74
CA SER A 342 6.63 9.68 10.11
C SER A 342 8.13 9.71 10.39
N ILE A 343 8.91 10.30 9.48
CA ILE A 343 10.35 10.48 9.68
C ILE A 343 10.59 11.30 10.97
N GLU A 344 9.71 12.25 11.25
CA GLU A 344 9.73 13.07 12.46
C GLU A 344 9.60 12.23 13.74
N ASN A 345 8.69 11.25 13.78
CA ASN A 345 8.51 10.39 14.96
C ASN A 345 9.62 9.36 15.12
N ILE A 346 10.07 8.75 14.02
CA ILE A 346 11.15 7.74 14.02
C ILE A 346 12.45 8.35 14.54
N PHE A 347 12.73 9.60 14.15
CA PHE A 347 13.92 10.34 14.58
C PHE A 347 13.63 11.36 15.71
N SER A 348 12.58 11.12 16.50
CA SER A 348 12.19 12.00 17.62
C SER A 348 13.33 12.23 18.62
N TYR A 349 14.18 11.21 18.86
CA TYR A 349 15.36 11.34 19.72
C TYR A 349 16.38 12.36 19.20
N PHE A 350 16.59 12.45 17.88
CA PHE A 350 17.50 13.42 17.28
C PHE A 350 16.88 14.83 17.20
N LEU A 351 15.54 14.89 17.16
CA LEU A 351 14.73 16.10 17.23
C LEU A 351 14.44 16.50 18.70
N VAL A 352 15.48 16.51 19.54
CA VAL A 352 15.45 16.76 21.01
C VAL A 352 14.54 17.93 21.42
N GLU A 353 14.47 18.98 20.61
CA GLU A 353 13.63 20.14 20.88
C GLU A 353 12.32 20.02 20.09
N ARG A 354 11.16 20.12 20.76
CA ARG A 354 9.85 20.10 20.09
C ARG A 354 9.64 21.35 19.24
N GLU A 355 8.88 21.20 18.16
CA GLU A 355 8.51 22.30 17.24
C GLU A 355 7.92 23.52 17.97
N GLU A 356 7.15 23.30 19.04
CA GLU A 356 6.52 24.34 19.85
C GLU A 356 7.51 25.20 20.64
N ILE A 357 8.69 24.67 20.97
CA ILE A 357 9.69 25.36 21.79
C ILE A 357 10.65 26.17 20.90
N SER A 358 11.19 25.54 19.87
CA SER A 358 12.22 26.14 19.00
C SER A 358 11.95 25.79 17.54
N PHE A 359 11.04 26.56 16.94
CA PHE A 359 10.57 26.34 15.59
C PHE A 359 11.72 26.28 14.56
N ILE A 360 12.62 27.28 14.55
CA ILE A 360 13.69 27.37 13.56
C ILE A 360 14.67 26.19 13.68
N ARG A 361 15.17 25.92 14.89
CA ARG A 361 16.15 24.86 15.13
C ARG A 361 15.57 23.46 14.88
N TYR A 362 14.30 23.25 15.23
CA TYR A 362 13.56 22.04 14.87
C TYR A 362 13.54 21.83 13.36
N HIS A 363 13.16 22.85 12.58
CA HIS A 363 13.06 22.73 11.11
C HIS A 363 14.43 22.58 10.42
N ILE A 364 15.51 23.16 10.95
CA ILE A 364 16.89 22.92 10.47
C ILE A 364 17.25 21.43 10.63
N LYS A 365 17.03 20.86 11.82
CA LYS A 365 17.32 19.43 12.08
C LYS A 365 16.39 18.52 11.26
N ARG A 366 15.11 18.84 11.18
CA ARG A 366 14.10 18.09 10.40
C ARG A 366 14.49 17.99 8.92
N ILE A 367 14.82 19.12 8.28
CA ILE A 367 15.24 19.13 6.87
C ILE A 367 16.51 18.32 6.66
N SER A 368 17.48 18.45 7.58
CA SER A 368 18.73 17.68 7.54
C SER A 368 18.48 16.17 7.58
N ILE A 369 17.65 15.70 8.52
CA ILE A 369 17.29 14.28 8.67
C ILE A 369 16.53 13.79 7.43
N LYS A 370 15.54 14.55 6.94
CA LYS A 370 14.79 14.17 5.73
C LYS A 370 15.67 14.09 4.49
N CYS A 371 16.61 15.02 4.31
CA CYS A 371 17.55 14.97 3.19
C CYS A 371 18.45 13.72 3.27
N LEU A 372 18.95 13.38 4.47
CA LEU A 372 19.73 12.16 4.68
C LEU A 372 18.89 10.92 4.36
N VAL A 373 17.77 10.71 5.05
CA VAL A 373 16.92 9.52 4.88
C VAL A 373 16.54 9.29 3.41
N HIS A 374 16.09 10.32 2.71
CA HIS A 374 15.73 10.19 1.29
C HIS A 374 16.93 9.92 0.38
N SER A 375 18.11 10.46 0.70
CA SER A 375 19.35 10.19 -0.06
C SER A 375 19.89 8.78 0.11
N PHE A 376 19.53 8.10 1.21
CA PHE A 376 19.86 6.69 1.45
C PHE A 376 18.90 5.72 0.73
N LEU A 377 17.76 6.16 0.20
CA LEU A 377 16.82 5.27 -0.50
C LEU A 377 17.42 4.68 -1.80
N PRO A 378 18.10 5.42 -2.69
CA PRO A 378 18.77 4.79 -3.84
C PRO A 378 19.88 3.82 -3.42
N PHE A 379 20.60 4.13 -2.34
CA PHE A 379 21.64 3.26 -1.79
C PHE A 379 21.06 1.96 -1.21
N GLY A 380 19.95 2.04 -0.48
CA GLY A 380 19.23 0.88 0.04
C GLY A 380 18.79 -0.09 -1.06
N TYR A 381 18.44 0.43 -2.24
CA TYR A 381 18.10 -0.41 -3.39
C TYR A 381 19.32 -1.22 -3.87
N VAL A 382 20.51 -0.61 -3.89
CA VAL A 382 21.76 -1.32 -4.24
C VAL A 382 22.04 -2.43 -3.23
N LEU A 383 21.83 -2.20 -1.93
CA LEU A 383 21.99 -3.24 -0.91
C LEU A 383 21.01 -4.41 -1.10
N VAL A 384 19.74 -4.11 -1.41
CA VAL A 384 18.73 -5.14 -1.71
C VAL A 384 19.13 -5.96 -2.94
N LEU A 385 19.64 -5.31 -4.00
CA LEU A 385 20.16 -5.99 -5.18
C LEU A 385 21.35 -6.88 -4.86
N LEU A 386 22.31 -6.39 -4.06
CA LEU A 386 23.47 -7.17 -3.65
C LEU A 386 23.07 -8.40 -2.85
N TYR A 387 22.16 -8.24 -1.88
CA TYR A 387 21.63 -9.34 -1.07
C TYR A 387 20.91 -10.39 -1.94
N TYR A 388 20.06 -9.94 -2.86
CA TYR A 388 19.33 -10.83 -3.75
C TYR A 388 20.26 -11.58 -4.71
N CYS A 389 21.24 -10.90 -5.29
CA CYS A 389 22.22 -11.54 -6.18
C CYS A 389 23.11 -12.53 -5.42
N ASP A 390 23.50 -12.24 -4.18
CA ASP A 390 24.26 -13.16 -3.33
C ASP A 390 23.45 -14.41 -2.99
N TRP A 391 22.20 -14.22 -2.57
CA TRP A 391 21.25 -15.32 -2.32
C TRP A 391 21.01 -16.19 -3.56
N SER A 392 20.82 -15.57 -4.73
CA SER A 392 20.46 -16.28 -5.95
C SER A 392 21.64 -17.02 -6.60
N SER A 393 22.86 -16.48 -6.51
CA SER A 393 24.02 -17.02 -7.23
C SER A 393 24.92 -17.90 -6.34
N GLY A 394 24.89 -17.72 -5.02
CA GLY A 394 25.77 -18.47 -4.09
C GLY A 394 27.27 -18.25 -4.35
N VAL A 395 27.64 -17.21 -5.10
CA VAL A 395 29.02 -16.87 -5.48
C VAL A 395 29.55 -15.80 -4.54
N THR A 396 30.73 -15.99 -3.95
CA THR A 396 31.29 -15.10 -2.91
C THR A 396 31.73 -13.71 -3.41
N ASN A 397 31.67 -13.42 -4.71
CA ASN A 397 32.18 -12.19 -5.34
C ASN A 397 31.11 -11.39 -6.11
N VAL A 398 29.84 -11.53 -5.73
CA VAL A 398 28.69 -10.81 -6.32
C VAL A 398 28.90 -9.29 -6.53
N PRO A 399 29.53 -8.52 -5.61
CA PRO A 399 29.69 -7.08 -5.82
C PRO A 399 30.59 -6.77 -7.01
N ILE A 400 31.64 -7.56 -7.22
CA ILE A 400 32.62 -7.31 -8.29
C ILE A 400 31.96 -7.59 -9.64
N ASP A 401 31.21 -8.69 -9.76
CA ASP A 401 30.54 -9.04 -11.00
C ASP A 401 29.43 -8.04 -11.37
N LEU A 402 28.64 -7.58 -10.39
CA LEU A 402 27.57 -6.60 -10.62
C LEU A 402 28.11 -5.26 -11.15
N PHE A 403 29.26 -4.80 -10.66
CA PHE A 403 29.86 -3.53 -11.06
C PHE A 403 30.79 -3.64 -12.30
N THR A 404 31.19 -4.84 -12.72
CA THR A 404 32.12 -5.02 -13.85
C THR A 404 31.47 -5.60 -15.10
N GLN A 405 30.54 -6.55 -14.97
CA GLN A 405 29.98 -7.30 -16.10
C GLN A 405 28.66 -6.71 -16.65
N THR A 406 28.07 -5.72 -15.98
CA THR A 406 26.81 -5.10 -16.39
C THR A 406 27.00 -4.00 -17.45
N SER A 407 25.91 -3.60 -18.11
CA SER A 407 25.93 -2.51 -19.10
C SER A 407 26.47 -1.20 -18.51
N LEU A 408 27.13 -0.39 -19.34
CA LEU A 408 27.71 0.89 -18.92
C LEU A 408 26.67 1.79 -18.23
N VAL A 409 25.46 1.86 -18.79
CA VAL A 409 24.36 2.67 -18.24
C VAL A 409 23.97 2.20 -16.84
N PHE A 410 23.79 0.89 -16.66
CA PHE A 410 23.43 0.33 -15.36
C PHE A 410 24.53 0.57 -14.31
N ARG A 411 25.79 0.42 -14.71
CA ARG A 411 26.95 0.70 -13.86
C ARG A 411 27.02 2.17 -13.44
N LEU A 412 26.76 3.12 -14.33
CA LEU A 412 26.70 4.54 -13.99
C LEU A 412 25.58 4.82 -12.98
N ILE A 413 24.40 4.22 -13.15
CA ILE A 413 23.28 4.35 -12.21
C ILE A 413 23.68 3.84 -10.82
N LEU A 414 24.32 2.68 -10.73
CA LEU A 414 24.79 2.14 -9.45
C LEU A 414 25.79 3.08 -8.76
N TYR A 415 26.77 3.63 -9.50
CA TYR A 415 27.70 4.60 -8.93
C TYR A 415 27.02 5.88 -8.46
N ILE A 416 26.02 6.38 -9.20
CA ILE A 416 25.21 7.53 -8.78
C ILE A 416 24.47 7.22 -7.47
N CYS A 417 23.85 6.04 -7.35
CA CYS A 417 23.18 5.61 -6.12
C CYS A 417 24.11 5.53 -4.91
N LEU A 418 25.39 5.19 -5.11
CA LEU A 418 26.42 5.19 -4.05
C LEU A 418 26.93 6.61 -3.72
N LEU A 419 27.04 7.50 -4.72
CA LEU A 419 27.56 8.86 -4.54
C LEU A 419 26.56 9.82 -3.89
N ILE A 420 25.26 9.69 -4.20
CA ILE A 420 24.20 10.56 -3.65
C ILE A 420 24.26 10.68 -2.11
N PRO A 421 24.26 9.58 -1.32
CA PRO A 421 24.27 9.69 0.15
C PRO A 421 25.57 10.32 0.70
N ILE A 422 26.70 10.14 0.00
CA ILE A 422 27.98 10.72 0.41
C ILE A 422 27.94 12.23 0.21
N VAL A 423 27.50 12.69 -0.96
CA VAL A 423 27.40 14.11 -1.29
C VAL A 423 26.39 14.81 -0.38
N THR A 424 25.21 14.22 -0.15
CA THR A 424 24.21 14.81 0.75
C THR A 424 24.70 14.85 2.20
N SER A 425 25.42 13.83 2.68
CA SER A 425 26.02 13.83 4.01
C SER A 425 27.05 14.95 4.17
N LEU A 426 27.91 15.17 3.16
CA LEU A 426 28.86 16.29 3.16
C LEU A 426 28.16 17.65 3.14
N ILE A 427 27.07 17.79 2.37
CA ILE A 427 26.26 19.03 2.34
C ILE A 427 25.62 19.28 3.71
N VAL A 428 25.03 18.25 4.33
CA VAL A 428 24.41 18.37 5.65
C VAL A 428 25.45 18.69 6.71
N LEU A 429 26.62 18.04 6.70
CA LEU A 429 27.73 18.40 7.59
C LEU A 429 28.13 19.86 7.40
N ARG A 430 28.28 20.32 6.15
CA ARG A 430 28.58 21.72 5.85
C ARG A 430 27.48 22.68 6.32
N TRP A 431 26.22 22.25 6.36
CA TRP A 431 25.13 23.04 6.93
C TRP A 431 25.16 23.14 8.45
N HIS A 432 25.77 22.20 9.17
CA HIS A 432 25.89 22.27 10.63
C HIS A 432 27.22 22.87 11.09
N LEU A 433 28.19 23.01 10.18
CA LEU A 433 29.42 23.77 10.43
C LEU A 433 29.15 25.28 10.40
N ASN A 434 29.93 26.03 11.18
CA ASN A 434 29.90 27.50 11.26
C ASN A 434 28.48 28.04 11.53
N ASP A 435 27.91 27.71 12.70
CA ASP A 435 26.61 28.21 13.18
C ASP A 435 25.48 28.19 12.13
N CYS A 436 25.45 27.13 11.33
CA CYS A 436 24.46 26.93 10.29
C CYS A 436 24.37 28.03 9.23
N HIS A 437 25.41 28.85 9.02
CA HIS A 437 25.38 29.97 8.08
C HIS A 437 25.00 29.59 6.64
N MET A 438 25.39 28.39 6.20
CA MET A 438 25.11 27.88 4.85
C MET A 438 23.75 27.19 4.73
N HIS A 439 23.03 26.99 5.83
CA HIS A 439 21.72 26.36 5.80
C HIS A 439 20.70 27.27 5.07
N PRO A 440 19.83 26.73 4.20
CA PRO A 440 18.87 27.53 3.44
C PRO A 440 17.98 28.45 4.28
N ILE A 441 17.51 27.97 5.44
CA ILE A 441 16.70 28.78 6.38
C ILE A 441 17.50 29.95 6.93
N VAL A 442 18.74 29.72 7.38
CA VAL A 442 19.59 30.77 7.95
C VAL A 442 19.98 31.79 6.88
N ARG A 443 20.17 31.36 5.62
CA ARG A 443 20.36 32.26 4.49
C ARG A 443 19.15 33.17 4.27
N GLN A 444 17.92 32.68 4.45
CA GLN A 444 16.72 33.52 4.40
C GLN A 444 16.60 34.45 5.61
N LEU A 445 16.85 33.96 6.83
CA LEU A 445 16.76 34.77 8.05
C LEU A 445 17.71 35.98 8.01
N ARG A 446 18.89 35.82 7.40
CA ARG A 446 19.85 36.90 7.22
C ARG A 446 19.36 38.06 6.35
N LEU A 447 18.39 37.84 5.47
CA LEU A 447 17.79 38.91 4.65
C LEU A 447 16.95 39.88 5.48
N PHE A 448 16.53 39.48 6.68
CA PHE A 448 15.71 40.30 7.57
C PHE A 448 16.54 41.04 8.64
N ILE A 449 17.87 40.90 8.62
CA ILE A 449 18.75 41.63 9.53
C ILE A 449 18.85 43.08 9.03
N GLN A 450 18.43 44.03 9.86
CA GLN A 450 18.57 45.46 9.57
C GLN A 450 20.02 45.88 9.84
N THR A 451 20.73 46.33 8.80
CA THR A 451 22.06 46.94 8.96
C THR A 451 21.91 48.37 9.48
N ASN A 452 21.59 48.52 10.78
CA ASN A 452 21.69 49.82 11.45
C ASN A 452 23.14 50.03 11.91
N SER A 453 23.77 51.08 11.40
CA SER A 453 25.19 51.43 11.54
C SER A 453 25.66 51.79 12.96
N GLN A 454 24.83 51.61 13.99
CA GLN A 454 25.12 51.99 15.38
C GLN A 454 24.96 50.86 16.41
N GLN A 455 24.63 49.63 16.00
CA GLN A 455 24.51 48.49 16.92
C GLN A 455 25.52 47.38 16.58
N PRO A 456 25.98 46.60 17.59
CA PRO A 456 26.84 45.44 17.36
C PRO A 456 26.18 44.47 16.37
N GLU A 457 27.00 43.74 15.61
CA GLU A 457 26.57 42.82 14.55
C GLU A 457 25.35 41.99 14.97
N GLN A 458 24.17 42.33 14.46
CA GLN A 458 22.95 41.58 14.76
C GLN A 458 23.07 40.19 14.12
N THR A 459 23.25 39.16 14.95
CA THR A 459 23.25 37.77 14.47
C THR A 459 21.84 37.32 14.10
N TRP A 460 21.72 36.37 13.19
CA TRP A 460 20.44 35.75 12.79
C TRP A 460 19.64 35.15 13.97
N HIS A 461 20.31 34.88 15.10
CA HIS A 461 19.69 34.47 16.36
C HIS A 461 18.69 35.48 16.93
N THR A 462 18.82 36.77 16.60
CA THR A 462 17.87 37.81 17.03
C THR A 462 16.51 37.65 16.32
N VAL A 463 16.53 37.36 15.03
CA VAL A 463 15.34 37.05 14.24
C VAL A 463 14.76 35.69 14.66
N GLU A 464 15.62 34.70 14.91
CA GLU A 464 15.21 33.40 15.46
C GLU A 464 14.47 33.54 16.79
N SER A 465 15.00 34.31 17.73
CA SER A 465 14.39 34.48 19.05
C SER A 465 13.05 35.21 18.95
N SER A 466 12.95 36.24 18.10
CA SER A 466 11.67 36.90 17.79
C SER A 466 10.63 35.90 17.28
N ILE A 467 10.95 35.14 16.23
CA ILE A 467 10.03 34.14 15.65
C ILE A 467 9.65 33.09 16.70
N ASN A 468 10.60 32.58 17.48
CA ASN A 468 10.32 31.56 18.49
C ASN A 468 9.43 32.09 19.62
N THR A 469 9.63 33.34 20.08
CA THR A 469 8.78 33.93 21.14
C THR A 469 7.35 34.13 20.67
N GLU A 470 7.17 34.51 19.41
CA GLU A 470 5.85 34.71 18.80
C GLU A 470 5.16 33.38 18.48
N PHE A 471 5.92 32.39 17.99
CA PHE A 471 5.41 31.05 17.71
C PHE A 471 4.93 30.29 18.96
N ARG A 472 5.47 30.62 20.13
CA ARG A 472 5.04 30.05 21.42
C ARG A 472 3.70 30.59 21.91
N ARG A 473 3.21 31.69 21.33
CA ARG A 473 1.89 32.23 21.68
C ARG A 473 0.78 31.30 21.18
N TYR A 474 -0.34 31.31 21.89
CA TYR A 474 -1.47 30.41 21.65
C TYR A 474 -2.42 30.90 20.55
N ASP A 475 -2.33 32.18 20.19
CA ASP A 475 -3.17 32.89 19.21
C ASP A 475 -2.69 32.78 17.76
N LYS A 476 -1.73 31.90 17.48
CA LYS A 476 -1.25 31.66 16.11
C LYS A 476 -2.30 31.01 15.23
N PHE A 477 -2.47 31.55 14.03
CA PHE A 477 -3.31 30.92 13.01
C PHE A 477 -2.51 29.82 12.29
N THR A 478 -3.11 28.63 12.19
CA THR A 478 -2.51 27.49 11.50
C THR A 478 -3.39 27.07 10.33
N CYS A 479 -2.82 26.96 9.14
CA CYS A 479 -3.49 26.48 7.93
C CYS A 479 -2.77 25.25 7.37
N GLY A 480 -3.54 24.29 6.87
CA GLY A 480 -3.09 23.00 6.38
C GLY A 480 -3.73 21.85 7.15
N THR A 481 -4.14 20.80 6.43
CA THR A 481 -4.64 19.58 7.07
C THR A 481 -3.52 18.92 7.88
N ALA A 482 -3.83 18.29 9.02
CA ALA A 482 -2.84 17.58 9.84
C ALA A 482 -2.00 16.57 9.03
N THR A 483 -2.59 16.06 7.95
CA THR A 483 -2.09 15.06 7.01
C THR A 483 -1.32 15.64 5.82
N SER A 484 -1.35 16.95 5.58
CA SER A 484 -0.62 17.55 4.46
C SER A 484 0.82 17.87 4.84
N ASN A 485 1.74 17.51 3.95
CA ASN A 485 3.18 17.83 4.05
C ASN A 485 3.53 19.32 3.97
N VAL A 486 2.51 20.18 3.81
CA VAL A 486 2.61 21.64 3.79
C VAL A 486 1.77 22.18 4.94
N ARG A 487 2.39 23.00 5.80
CA ARG A 487 1.75 23.71 6.90
C ARG A 487 2.09 25.18 6.82
N CYS A 488 1.11 26.04 7.08
CA CYS A 488 1.30 27.48 7.12
C CYS A 488 0.97 28.00 8.51
N TYR A 489 1.83 28.87 9.04
CA TYR A 489 1.64 29.56 10.30
C TYR A 489 1.61 31.05 10.01
N VAL A 490 0.56 31.73 10.47
CA VAL A 490 0.47 33.19 10.44
C VAL A 490 0.57 33.65 11.88
N LEU A 491 1.68 34.32 12.18
CA LEU A 491 1.96 34.95 13.46
C LEU A 491 1.60 36.45 13.38
N ASP A 492 1.84 37.25 14.41
CA ASP A 492 1.55 38.69 14.44
C ASP A 492 2.42 39.51 13.46
N SER A 493 3.69 39.14 13.31
CA SER A 493 4.71 39.83 12.52
C SER A 493 5.24 38.98 11.37
N TRP A 494 5.00 37.66 11.39
CA TRP A 494 5.60 36.72 10.46
C TRP A 494 4.57 35.82 9.77
N ILE A 495 4.87 35.44 8.53
CA ILE A 495 4.16 34.40 7.77
C ILE A 495 5.18 33.31 7.45
N LEU A 496 4.89 32.09 7.89
CA LEU A 496 5.77 30.94 7.79
C LEU A 496 5.06 29.84 7.00
N LYS A 497 5.64 29.41 5.88
CA LYS A 497 5.17 28.24 5.13
C LYS A 497 6.21 27.12 5.21
N CYS A 498 5.87 26.05 5.89
CA CYS A 498 6.68 24.84 6.00
C CYS A 498 6.28 23.84 4.92
N SER A 499 7.27 23.42 4.11
CA SER A 499 7.15 22.33 3.14
C SER A 499 8.05 21.15 3.55
N LEU A 500 8.22 20.16 2.65
CA LEU A 500 9.08 18.99 2.88
C LEU A 500 10.57 19.33 3.03
N TYR A 501 11.10 20.21 2.17
CA TYR A 501 12.54 20.52 2.09
C TYR A 501 12.87 22.01 2.22
N HIS A 502 11.86 22.87 2.38
CA HIS A 502 12.05 24.30 2.50
C HIS A 502 11.04 24.88 3.48
N VAL A 503 11.46 25.92 4.19
CA VAL A 503 10.59 26.79 4.97
C VAL A 503 10.71 28.17 4.33
N ASN A 504 9.59 28.75 3.95
CA ASN A 504 9.53 30.11 3.44
C ASN A 504 9.09 31.02 4.57
N ILE A 505 9.86 32.08 4.80
CA ILE A 505 9.64 33.05 5.86
C ILE A 505 9.42 34.41 5.19
N ALA A 506 8.39 35.13 5.62
CA ALA A 506 8.16 36.50 5.21
C ALA A 506 7.67 37.35 6.39
N GLN A 507 8.08 38.61 6.43
CA GLN A 507 7.68 39.56 7.47
C GLN A 507 6.43 40.32 7.01
N GLN A 508 5.38 40.36 7.82
CA GLN A 508 4.07 40.93 7.42
C GLN A 508 4.15 42.40 7.04
N SER A 509 4.98 43.19 7.71
CA SER A 509 5.18 44.61 7.39
C SER A 509 5.73 44.85 5.98
N ASN A 510 6.42 43.86 5.41
CA ASN A 510 7.15 43.96 4.16
C ASN A 510 6.59 43.02 3.08
N VAL A 511 5.31 42.68 3.15
CA VAL A 511 4.66 41.72 2.27
C VAL A 511 3.41 42.32 1.62
N ARG A 512 3.19 41.95 0.35
CA ARG A 512 1.93 42.09 -0.34
C ARG A 512 1.31 40.71 -0.57
N VAL A 513 0.06 40.54 -0.18
CA VAL A 513 -0.72 39.32 -0.43
C VAL A 513 -1.65 39.58 -1.61
N GLU A 514 -1.61 38.73 -2.63
CA GLU A 514 -2.46 38.79 -3.81
C GLU A 514 -3.35 37.55 -3.90
N LEU A 515 -4.65 37.72 -4.13
CA LEU A 515 -5.56 36.62 -4.41
C LEU A 515 -5.38 36.17 -5.86
N VAL A 516 -4.97 34.91 -6.07
CA VAL A 516 -4.80 34.32 -7.40
C VAL A 516 -6.08 33.63 -7.86
N ALA A 517 -6.74 32.90 -6.97
CA ALA A 517 -7.98 32.19 -7.29
C ALA A 517 -8.79 31.92 -6.03
N ALA A 518 -10.11 32.03 -6.13
CA ALA A 518 -11.05 31.55 -5.12
C ALA A 518 -11.80 30.34 -5.68
N HIS A 519 -11.85 29.26 -4.91
CA HIS A 519 -12.61 28.06 -5.26
C HIS A 519 -13.72 27.87 -4.24
N ASP A 520 -14.96 28.07 -4.66
CA ASP A 520 -16.13 27.82 -3.84
C ASP A 520 -16.50 26.34 -3.98
N ILE A 521 -16.37 25.58 -2.89
CA ILE A 521 -16.94 24.24 -2.81
C ILE A 521 -18.30 24.40 -2.15
N HIS A 522 -19.33 24.44 -2.99
CA HIS A 522 -20.70 24.23 -2.54
C HIS A 522 -20.84 22.77 -2.12
N LEU A 523 -20.74 22.52 -0.82
CA LEU A 523 -21.13 21.24 -0.25
C LEU A 523 -22.67 21.18 -0.34
N GLN A 524 -23.17 20.50 -1.38
CA GLN A 524 -24.58 20.18 -1.49
C GLN A 524 -24.88 19.07 -0.47
N GLU A 525 -25.19 19.44 0.77
CA GLU A 525 -25.89 18.53 1.67
C GLU A 525 -27.31 18.35 1.12
N THR A 526 -27.58 17.19 0.53
CA THR A 526 -28.96 16.74 0.33
C THR A 526 -29.49 16.32 1.69
N ASN A 527 -29.89 17.30 2.51
CA ASN A 527 -30.97 17.27 3.51
C ASN A 527 -30.92 18.58 4.34
N GLU A 528 -31.91 19.44 4.08
CA GLU A 528 -32.47 20.51 4.93
C GLU A 528 -31.54 21.37 5.84
N GLU A 529 -31.42 22.65 5.41
CA GLU A 529 -31.27 23.90 6.19
C GLU A 529 -29.91 24.59 6.45
N VAL A 530 -28.74 24.07 6.07
CA VAL A 530 -27.52 24.92 6.08
C VAL A 530 -26.58 24.63 4.90
N SER A 531 -26.67 25.45 3.83
CA SER A 531 -25.65 25.46 2.78
C SER A 531 -24.38 26.17 3.26
N LEU A 532 -23.50 25.45 3.95
CA LEU A 532 -22.15 25.94 4.27
C LEU A 532 -21.27 25.82 3.02
N SER A 533 -21.15 26.91 2.26
CA SER A 533 -20.13 27.03 1.21
C SER A 533 -18.76 27.20 1.86
N THR A 534 -17.84 26.27 1.63
CA THR A 534 -16.45 26.43 2.04
C THR A 534 -15.66 27.00 0.86
N GLN A 535 -15.11 28.21 1.04
CA GLN A 535 -14.32 28.89 0.02
C GLN A 535 -12.83 28.68 0.30
N TYR A 536 -12.11 28.10 -0.67
CA TYR A 536 -10.65 27.97 -0.64
C TYR A 536 -10.01 29.13 -1.40
N LEU A 537 -9.13 29.87 -0.74
CA LEU A 537 -8.46 31.03 -1.32
C LEU A 537 -7.00 30.71 -1.62
N ASN A 538 -6.62 30.69 -2.89
CA ASN A 538 -5.23 30.60 -3.30
C ASN A 538 -4.60 32.00 -3.25
N LEU A 539 -3.78 32.24 -2.24
CA LEU A 539 -3.09 33.49 -1.99
C LEU A 539 -1.62 33.38 -2.40
N VAL A 540 -1.06 34.45 -2.96
CA VAL A 540 0.39 34.59 -3.19
C VAL A 540 0.95 35.64 -2.27
N VAL A 541 1.99 35.26 -1.54
CA VAL A 541 2.76 36.13 -0.66
C VAL A 541 3.99 36.61 -1.43
N LYS A 542 4.06 37.91 -1.73
CA LYS A 542 5.23 38.57 -2.34
C LYS A 542 5.87 39.49 -1.30
N SER A 543 7.16 39.31 -1.06
CA SER A 543 7.94 40.20 -0.20
C SER A 543 8.49 41.37 -1.01
N TYR A 544 8.58 42.56 -0.42
CA TYR A 544 9.29 43.71 -1.00
C TYR A 544 10.81 43.61 -0.87
N LEU A 545 11.32 42.67 -0.06
CA LEU A 545 12.76 42.41 0.09
C LEU A 545 13.29 41.59 -1.08
N ASP A 546 14.28 42.16 -1.78
CA ASP A 546 15.01 41.47 -2.83
C ASP A 546 15.70 40.21 -2.28
N GLY A 547 15.39 39.05 -2.88
CA GLY A 547 15.95 37.76 -2.50
C GLY A 547 14.98 36.80 -1.79
N VAL A 548 13.82 37.29 -1.32
CA VAL A 548 12.75 36.41 -0.80
C VAL A 548 11.86 35.97 -1.95
N LYS A 549 11.87 34.67 -2.27
CA LYS A 549 11.05 34.12 -3.36
C LYS A 549 9.56 34.14 -2.97
N PRO A 550 8.66 34.50 -3.91
CA PRO A 550 7.22 34.48 -3.64
C PRO A 550 6.73 33.05 -3.41
N PHE A 551 5.71 32.89 -2.57
CA PHE A 551 5.13 31.58 -2.29
C PHE A 551 3.61 31.61 -2.16
N TYR A 552 3.00 30.47 -2.47
CA TYR A 552 1.55 30.29 -2.48
C TYR A 552 1.04 29.72 -1.15
N ILE A 553 -0.07 30.23 -0.65
CA ILE A 553 -0.83 29.68 0.48
C ILE A 553 -2.23 29.33 -0.06
N ARG A 554 -2.81 28.23 0.40
CA ARG A 554 -4.17 27.83 0.07
C ARG A 554 -4.98 27.64 1.34
#